data_AF-A0A6M0FKJ8-F1
#
_entry.id   AF-A0A6M0FKJ8-F1
#
_cell.length_a   1.000
_cell.length_b   1.000
_cell.length_c   1.000
_cell.angle_alpha   90.00
_cell.angle_beta   90.00
_cell.angle_gamma   90.00
#
_symmetry.space_group_name_H-M   'P 1'
#
loop_
_entity.id
_entity.type
_entity.pdbx_description
1 polymer ?
#
loop_
_entity_poly.entity_id
_entity_poly.type
_entity_poly.pdbx_seq_one_letter_code
_entity_poly.pdbx_strand_id
1 'polypeptide(L)'
;MVLSPENLRVNNQEKSSELAEKKLLENSNSDKLFQGSVLRHMLTRTKMVSQIISYIWLYAESDPLAKQAKHWFQNPTKNFDKLENPTPADKLPSLAKLMGAKPQDQTIYGEFLSKVFADVLDESESLYIFPIFNKHDIESGIVVFKTDATTFNGSVQDPNPNSPNVLTVMIAFPPCPQFSAATVTREELSNWFKDRDSSNYTPPNSHIPCCTPC
;
A
#
# COMPACT_ATOMS: atom_id res chain seq x y z
N MET A 1 56.16 -43.81 -24.26
CA MET A 1 54.81 -43.76 -23.64
C MET A 1 54.28 -42.36 -23.84
N VAL A 2 53.30 -42.21 -24.73
CA VAL A 2 52.70 -40.94 -25.13
C VAL A 2 51.45 -40.72 -24.27
N LEU A 3 51.36 -39.60 -23.56
CA LEU A 3 50.17 -39.19 -22.82
C LEU A 3 49.23 -38.43 -23.77
N SER A 4 48.03 -38.96 -24.01
CA SER A 4 47.03 -38.37 -24.89
C SER A 4 46.36 -37.12 -24.28
N PRO A 5 46.05 -36.06 -25.07
CA PRO A 5 45.51 -34.78 -24.56
C PRO A 5 43.98 -34.75 -24.33
N GLU A 6 43.28 -35.87 -24.46
CA GLU A 6 41.81 -35.87 -24.59
C GLU A 6 41.03 -35.76 -23.27
N ASN A 7 41.68 -35.91 -22.10
CA ASN A 7 40.99 -35.90 -20.81
C ASN A 7 40.92 -34.54 -20.09
N LEU A 8 41.39 -33.45 -20.70
CA LEU A 8 41.41 -32.11 -20.08
C LEU A 8 40.32 -31.15 -20.59
N ARG A 9 39.58 -31.52 -21.65
CA ARG A 9 38.50 -30.66 -22.21
C ARG A 9 37.11 -30.93 -21.65
N VAL A 10 36.81 -32.17 -21.26
CA VAL A 10 35.45 -32.54 -20.79
C VAL A 10 35.16 -31.96 -19.40
N ASN A 11 36.14 -31.96 -18.49
CA ASN A 11 35.96 -31.50 -17.11
C ASN A 11 35.77 -29.97 -16.94
N ASN A 12 36.11 -29.15 -17.94
CA ASN A 12 35.97 -27.69 -17.86
C ASN A 12 34.65 -27.17 -18.45
N GLN A 13 33.98 -27.94 -19.32
CA GLN A 13 32.69 -27.54 -19.90
C GLN A 13 31.52 -27.82 -18.93
N GLU A 14 31.51 -28.96 -18.24
CA GLU A 14 30.48 -29.31 -17.24
C GLU A 14 30.53 -28.41 -16.01
N LYS A 15 31.74 -28.09 -15.51
CA LYS A 15 31.91 -27.16 -14.39
C LYS A 15 31.49 -25.72 -14.72
N SER A 16 31.59 -25.32 -15.98
CA SER A 16 31.18 -24.00 -16.44
C SER A 16 29.68 -23.91 -16.70
N SER A 17 29.01 -25.01 -17.11
CA SER A 17 27.56 -25.05 -17.28
C SER A 17 26.84 -25.15 -15.93
N GLU A 18 27.34 -25.95 -14.98
CA GLU A 18 26.79 -26.03 -13.62
C GLU A 18 26.88 -24.70 -12.87
N LEU A 19 27.96 -23.92 -13.08
CA LEU A 19 28.12 -22.61 -12.45
C LEU A 19 27.18 -21.56 -13.08
N ALA A 20 26.91 -21.67 -14.39
CA ALA A 20 25.96 -20.80 -15.08
C ALA A 20 24.51 -21.12 -14.70
N GLU A 21 24.16 -22.40 -14.58
CA GLU A 21 22.84 -22.87 -14.13
C GLU A 21 22.58 -22.54 -12.66
N LYS A 22 23.59 -22.66 -11.78
CA LYS A 22 23.47 -22.22 -10.38
C LYS A 22 23.26 -20.71 -10.26
N LYS A 23 23.99 -19.89 -11.03
CA LYS A 23 23.75 -18.43 -11.06
C LYS A 23 22.38 -18.07 -11.65
N LEU A 24 21.89 -18.81 -12.65
CA LEU A 24 20.54 -18.64 -13.20
C LEU A 24 19.45 -19.02 -12.18
N LEU A 25 19.64 -20.11 -11.44
CA LEU A 25 18.72 -20.52 -10.37
C LEU A 25 18.76 -19.57 -9.17
N GLU A 26 19.95 -19.09 -8.77
CA GLU A 26 20.10 -18.09 -7.70
C GLU A 26 19.46 -16.76 -8.09
N ASN A 27 19.67 -16.28 -9.32
CA ASN A 27 19.01 -15.08 -9.83
C ASN A 27 17.49 -15.26 -9.98
N SER A 28 17.02 -16.43 -10.43
CA SER A 28 15.59 -16.72 -10.52
C SER A 28 14.92 -16.82 -9.14
N ASN A 29 15.63 -17.35 -8.15
CA ASN A 29 15.16 -17.41 -6.77
C ASN A 29 15.22 -16.03 -6.10
N SER A 30 16.24 -15.21 -6.34
CA SER A 30 16.29 -13.83 -5.84
C SER A 30 15.20 -12.96 -6.44
N ASP A 31 14.92 -13.11 -7.75
CA ASP A 31 13.86 -12.36 -8.43
C ASP A 31 12.48 -12.79 -7.94
N LYS A 32 12.24 -14.09 -7.69
CA LYS A 32 10.99 -14.58 -7.09
C LYS A 32 10.83 -14.14 -5.63
N LEU A 33 11.90 -14.13 -4.85
CA LEU A 33 11.89 -13.61 -3.47
C LEU A 33 11.64 -12.10 -3.44
N PHE A 34 12.24 -11.36 -4.37
CA PHE A 34 12.05 -9.93 -4.55
C PHE A 34 10.62 -9.62 -5.01
N GLN A 35 10.10 -10.30 -6.03
CA GLN A 35 8.70 -10.16 -6.48
C GLN A 35 7.71 -10.54 -5.37
N GLY A 36 7.98 -11.62 -4.64
CA GLY A 36 7.20 -12.03 -3.47
C GLY A 36 7.19 -10.96 -2.38
N SER A 37 8.31 -10.27 -2.16
CA SER A 37 8.38 -9.14 -1.22
C SER A 37 7.61 -7.92 -1.73
N VAL A 38 7.77 -7.51 -3.00
CA VAL A 38 7.11 -6.33 -3.56
C VAL A 38 5.59 -6.48 -3.56
N LEU A 39 5.07 -7.64 -3.98
CA LEU A 39 3.64 -7.93 -3.96
C LEU A 39 3.08 -7.87 -2.53
N ARG A 40 3.78 -8.48 -1.55
CA ARG A 40 3.37 -8.41 -0.14
C ARG A 40 3.34 -6.98 0.39
N HIS A 41 4.32 -6.15 0.03
CA HIS A 41 4.32 -4.73 0.42
C HIS A 41 3.11 -4.00 -0.16
N MET A 42 2.79 -4.23 -1.44
CA MET A 42 1.62 -3.62 -2.06
C MET A 42 0.32 -4.09 -1.41
N LEU A 43 0.15 -5.40 -1.20
CA LEU A 43 -1.01 -5.97 -0.52
C LEU A 43 -1.18 -5.46 0.92
N THR A 44 -0.07 -5.25 1.64
CA THR A 44 -0.09 -4.65 2.98
C THR A 44 -0.57 -3.21 2.93
N ARG A 45 -0.08 -2.41 1.98
CA ARG A 45 -0.51 -1.03 1.78
C ARG A 45 -2.00 -0.94 1.43
N THR A 46 -2.49 -1.82 0.56
CA THR A 46 -3.92 -1.83 0.19
C THR A 46 -4.80 -2.23 1.36
N LYS A 47 -4.38 -3.21 2.18
CA LYS A 47 -5.03 -3.54 3.45
C LYS A 47 -5.11 -2.33 4.38
N MET A 48 -4.00 -1.62 4.58
CA MET A 48 -3.97 -0.43 5.44
C MET A 48 -4.95 0.65 4.96
N VAL A 49 -5.01 0.92 3.66
CA VAL A 49 -5.97 1.86 3.08
C VAL A 49 -7.42 1.40 3.33
N SER A 50 -7.71 0.11 3.15
CA SER A 50 -9.02 -0.48 3.45
C SER A 50 -9.41 -0.32 4.93
N GLN A 51 -8.46 -0.51 5.85
CA GLN A 51 -8.67 -0.35 7.28
C GLN A 51 -8.91 1.12 7.67
N ILE A 52 -8.20 2.06 7.04
CA ILE A 52 -8.47 3.51 7.18
C ILE A 52 -9.91 3.83 6.76
N ILE A 53 -10.36 3.32 5.61
CA ILE A 53 -11.72 3.55 5.12
C ILE A 53 -12.76 2.96 6.08
N SER A 54 -12.49 1.76 6.59
CA SER A 54 -13.35 1.10 7.58
C SER A 54 -13.48 1.92 8.86
N TYR A 55 -12.36 2.47 9.36
CA TYR A 55 -12.36 3.39 10.49
C TYR A 55 -13.21 4.64 10.20
N ILE A 56 -13.03 5.26 9.03
CA ILE A 56 -13.82 6.42 8.62
C ILE A 56 -15.32 6.09 8.63
N TRP A 57 -15.73 4.97 8.06
CA TRP A 57 -17.14 4.56 8.03
C TRP A 57 -17.73 4.26 9.40
N LEU A 58 -16.94 3.69 10.32
CA LEU A 58 -17.38 3.41 11.67
C LEU A 58 -17.54 4.67 12.52
N TYR A 59 -16.68 5.68 12.32
CA TYR A 59 -16.49 6.76 13.29
C TYR A 59 -16.66 8.19 12.75
N ALA A 60 -16.87 8.42 11.45
CA ALA A 60 -16.97 9.78 10.90
C ALA A 60 -18.10 10.66 11.50
N GLU A 61 -19.11 10.06 12.11
CA GLU A 61 -20.21 10.82 12.76
C GLU A 61 -19.91 11.15 14.23
N SER A 62 -18.98 10.44 14.88
CA SER A 62 -18.65 10.61 16.30
C SER A 62 -17.23 11.09 16.59
N ASP A 63 -16.33 10.99 15.62
CA ASP A 63 -14.91 11.36 15.73
C ASP A 63 -14.56 12.48 14.74
N PRO A 64 -14.17 13.68 15.23
CA PRO A 64 -13.75 14.79 14.38
C PRO A 64 -12.62 14.45 13.39
N LEU A 65 -11.64 13.63 13.80
CA LEU A 65 -10.53 13.24 12.92
C LEU A 65 -11.01 12.30 11.81
N ALA A 66 -11.90 11.35 12.13
CA ALA A 66 -12.52 10.49 11.11
C ALA A 66 -13.37 11.30 10.12
N LYS A 67 -14.11 12.29 10.63
CA LYS A 67 -14.90 13.21 9.80
C LYS A 67 -14.01 14.02 8.85
N GLN A 68 -12.86 14.48 9.34
CA GLN A 68 -11.91 15.21 8.52
C GLN A 68 -11.22 14.31 7.50
N ALA A 69 -10.86 13.09 7.87
CA ALA A 69 -10.33 12.09 6.95
C ALA A 69 -11.33 11.76 5.83
N LYS A 70 -12.63 11.60 6.14
CA LYS A 70 -13.69 11.49 5.12
C LYS A 70 -13.62 12.64 4.11
N HIS A 71 -13.43 13.87 4.57
CA HIS A 71 -13.33 15.04 3.70
C HIS A 71 -12.09 15.01 2.79
N TRP A 72 -10.95 14.50 3.28
CA TRP A 72 -9.74 14.32 2.47
C TRP A 72 -9.97 13.31 1.33
N PHE A 73 -10.60 12.17 1.61
CA PHE A 73 -10.92 11.16 0.61
C PHE A 73 -11.98 11.64 -0.40
N GLN A 74 -12.95 12.46 0.03
CA GLN A 74 -13.94 13.07 -0.88
C GLN A 74 -13.34 14.16 -1.79
N ASN A 75 -12.15 14.67 -1.46
CA ASN A 75 -11.49 15.76 -2.19
C ASN A 75 -10.00 15.46 -2.39
N PRO A 76 -9.65 14.39 -3.14
CA PRO A 76 -8.29 13.82 -3.15
C PRO A 76 -7.21 14.77 -3.71
N THR A 77 -7.60 15.80 -4.45
CA THR A 77 -6.69 16.79 -5.07
C THR A 77 -6.58 18.10 -4.28
N LYS A 78 -7.37 18.27 -3.21
CA LYS A 78 -7.38 19.51 -2.43
C LYS A 78 -6.45 19.42 -1.23
N ASN A 79 -5.88 20.56 -0.88
CA ASN A 79 -5.14 20.77 0.36
C ASN A 79 -5.99 21.62 1.30
N PHE A 80 -6.16 21.17 2.54
CA PHE A 80 -6.99 21.85 3.54
C PHE A 80 -6.18 22.50 4.66
N ASP A 81 -4.85 22.38 4.62
CA ASP A 81 -3.99 22.97 5.64
C ASP A 81 -3.91 24.48 5.42
N LYS A 82 -4.24 25.25 6.45
CA LYS A 82 -4.12 26.71 6.44
C LYS A 82 -2.77 27.09 7.04
N LEU A 83 -1.76 27.24 6.19
CA LEU A 83 -0.40 27.58 6.59
C LEU A 83 -0.04 28.97 6.08
N GLU A 84 0.56 29.80 6.95
CA GLU A 84 0.96 31.17 6.61
C GLU A 84 2.13 31.21 5.62
N ASN A 85 3.03 30.22 5.67
CA ASN A 85 4.21 30.12 4.79
C ASN A 85 4.45 28.67 4.34
N PRO A 86 3.72 28.16 3.34
CA PRO A 86 3.79 26.76 2.94
C PRO A 86 5.04 26.44 2.11
N THR A 87 5.77 25.40 2.51
CA THR A 87 6.79 24.73 1.69
C THR A 87 6.14 23.98 0.51
N PRO A 88 6.90 23.49 -0.48
CA PRO A 88 6.35 22.64 -1.54
C PRO A 88 5.63 21.39 -1.03
N ALA A 89 6.17 20.73 0.00
CA ALA A 89 5.53 19.57 0.65
C ALA A 89 4.20 19.96 1.31
N ASP A 90 4.12 21.18 1.86
CA ASP A 90 2.89 21.73 2.44
C ASP A 90 1.81 22.01 1.41
N LYS A 91 2.13 22.01 0.11
CA LYS A 91 1.16 22.22 -0.98
C LYS A 91 0.53 20.91 -1.47
N LEU A 92 1.05 19.75 -1.05
CA LEU A 92 0.48 18.46 -1.42
C LEU A 92 -0.99 18.35 -1.01
N PRO A 93 -1.82 17.62 -1.77
CA PRO A 93 -3.19 17.31 -1.36
C PRO A 93 -3.22 16.61 0.00
N SER A 94 -4.24 16.87 0.82
CA SER A 94 -4.34 16.30 2.17
C SER A 94 -4.36 14.76 2.17
N LEU A 95 -4.97 14.14 1.14
CA LEU A 95 -4.92 12.69 0.99
C LEU A 95 -3.49 12.18 0.74
N ALA A 96 -2.72 12.88 -0.09
CA ALA A 96 -1.33 12.53 -0.36
C ALA A 96 -0.46 12.69 0.89
N LYS A 97 -0.69 13.75 1.67
CA LYS A 97 -0.04 13.96 2.97
C LYS A 97 -0.34 12.82 3.94
N LEU A 98 -1.60 12.38 4.04
CA LEU A 98 -1.98 11.22 4.84
C LEU A 98 -1.23 9.95 4.41
N MET A 99 -1.15 9.68 3.11
CA MET A 99 -0.48 8.47 2.58
C MET A 99 1.04 8.50 2.82
N GLY A 100 1.64 9.68 2.90
CA GLY A 100 3.05 9.89 3.17
C GLY A 100 3.41 10.12 4.65
N ALA A 101 2.44 10.10 5.55
CA ALA A 101 2.63 10.37 6.98
C ALA A 101 2.96 9.10 7.78
N LYS A 102 3.47 9.30 8.99
CA LYS A 102 3.69 8.27 10.00
C LYS A 102 2.89 8.59 11.28
N PRO A 103 2.50 7.58 12.07
CA PRO A 103 1.83 7.79 13.36
C PRO A 103 2.58 8.77 14.29
N GLN A 104 3.91 8.73 14.27
CA GLN A 104 4.76 9.56 15.12
C GLN A 104 4.90 11.02 14.65
N ASP A 105 4.40 11.37 13.45
CA ASP A 105 4.48 12.73 12.94
C ASP A 105 3.60 13.65 13.79
N GLN A 106 4.14 14.80 14.21
CA GLN A 106 3.40 15.84 14.97
C GLN A 106 2.47 16.64 14.04
N THR A 107 1.58 15.95 13.36
CA THR A 107 0.61 16.49 12.41
C THR A 107 -0.74 15.84 12.63
N ILE A 108 -1.80 16.46 12.10
CA ILE A 108 -3.14 15.87 12.15
C ILE A 108 -3.23 14.52 11.43
N TYR A 109 -2.38 14.30 10.43
CA TYR A 109 -2.28 13.04 9.71
C TYR A 109 -1.66 11.95 10.59
N GLY A 110 -0.58 12.27 11.30
CA GLY A 110 0.06 11.36 12.26
C GLY A 110 -0.84 11.04 13.45
N GLU A 111 -1.55 12.03 13.99
CA GLU A 111 -2.56 11.83 15.04
C GLU A 111 -3.67 10.88 14.57
N PHE A 112 -4.21 11.10 13.37
CA PHE A 112 -5.21 10.22 12.78
C PHE A 112 -4.66 8.79 12.60
N LEU A 113 -3.47 8.61 12.03
CA LEU A 113 -2.86 7.29 11.85
C LEU A 113 -2.58 6.59 13.19
N SER A 114 -2.10 7.33 14.20
CA SER A 114 -1.94 6.83 15.57
C SER A 114 -3.25 6.34 16.16
N LYS A 115 -4.39 6.96 15.79
CA LYS A 115 -5.70 6.54 16.28
C LYS A 115 -6.23 5.30 15.54
N VAL A 116 -6.08 5.25 14.22
CA VAL A 116 -6.48 4.10 13.39
C VAL A 116 -5.65 2.86 13.74
N PHE A 117 -4.37 3.06 14.04
CA PHE A 117 -3.38 2.01 14.25
C PHE A 117 -2.74 2.12 15.65
N ALA A 118 -3.55 2.42 16.67
CA ALA A 118 -3.08 2.64 18.05
C ALA A 118 -2.30 1.46 18.65
N ASP A 119 -2.57 0.24 18.17
CA ASP A 119 -1.94 -0.99 18.64
C ASP A 119 -0.49 -1.16 18.12
N VAL A 120 0.02 -0.23 17.31
CA VAL A 120 1.31 -0.34 16.58
C VAL A 120 2.49 0.25 17.37
N LEU A 121 2.32 0.46 18.67
CA LEU A 121 3.37 1.02 19.53
C LEU A 121 4.46 0.01 19.91
N ASP A 122 4.32 -1.28 19.55
CA ASP A 122 5.34 -2.30 19.79
C ASP A 122 6.16 -2.56 18.51
N GLU A 123 7.40 -2.07 18.49
CA GLU A 123 8.28 -2.04 17.31
C GLU A 123 8.77 -3.42 16.83
N SER A 124 8.53 -4.48 17.61
CA SER A 124 9.13 -5.79 17.37
C SER A 124 8.46 -6.61 16.26
N GLU A 125 7.20 -6.34 15.91
CA GLU A 125 6.45 -7.06 14.87
C GLU A 125 5.45 -6.15 14.13
N SER A 126 5.90 -4.99 13.64
CA SER A 126 5.02 -4.07 12.91
C SER A 126 4.48 -4.70 11.61
N LEU A 127 3.25 -5.21 11.66
CA LEU A 127 2.42 -5.68 10.54
C LEU A 127 2.16 -4.60 9.48
N TYR A 128 2.46 -3.34 9.83
CA TYR A 128 2.15 -2.16 9.05
C TYR A 128 3.40 -1.50 8.52
N ILE A 129 3.24 -0.83 7.38
CA ILE A 129 4.32 -0.16 6.68
C ILE A 129 4.02 1.33 6.68
N PHE A 130 4.81 2.10 7.42
CA PHE A 130 4.73 3.56 7.46
C PHE A 130 6.00 4.22 6.90
N PRO A 131 5.87 5.26 6.06
CA PRO A 131 4.63 5.76 5.48
C PRO A 131 3.99 4.72 4.55
N ILE A 132 2.68 4.81 4.34
CA ILE A 132 1.94 3.83 3.49
C ILE A 132 2.54 3.86 2.08
N PHE A 133 2.82 5.04 1.56
CA PHE A 133 3.54 5.23 0.31
C PHE A 133 4.80 6.08 0.56
N ASN A 134 5.83 5.86 -0.23
CA ASN A 134 7.09 6.59 -0.09
C ASN A 134 6.86 8.10 -0.29
N LYS A 135 7.27 8.89 0.70
CA LYS A 135 7.09 10.34 0.69
C LYS A 135 7.78 11.03 -0.49
N HIS A 136 8.96 10.56 -0.87
CA HIS A 136 9.71 11.11 -2.02
C HIS A 136 8.97 10.86 -3.35
N ASP A 137 8.38 9.68 -3.52
CA ASP A 137 7.62 9.34 -4.73
C ASP A 137 6.35 10.21 -4.84
N ILE A 138 5.71 10.50 -3.71
CA ILE A 138 4.56 11.40 -3.62
C ILE A 138 4.98 12.85 -3.96
N GLU A 139 6.03 13.36 -3.32
CA GLU A 139 6.53 14.73 -3.51
C GLU A 139 7.02 14.99 -4.93
N SER A 140 7.62 13.97 -5.55
CA SER A 140 8.11 14.03 -6.94
C SER A 140 6.98 13.85 -7.97
N GLY A 141 5.75 13.56 -7.53
CA GLY A 141 4.61 13.31 -8.41
C GLY A 141 4.68 11.98 -9.16
N ILE A 142 5.56 11.07 -8.77
CA ILE A 142 5.67 9.71 -9.31
C ILE A 142 4.44 8.90 -8.89
N VAL A 143 3.90 9.14 -7.70
CA VAL A 143 2.67 8.51 -7.20
C VAL A 143 1.61 9.58 -6.97
N VAL A 144 0.43 9.39 -7.56
CA VAL A 144 -0.74 10.25 -7.34
C VAL A 144 -1.94 9.44 -6.89
N PHE A 145 -2.76 10.04 -6.02
CA PHE A 145 -3.94 9.40 -5.47
C PHE A 145 -5.21 9.99 -6.06
N LYS A 146 -6.14 9.11 -6.44
CA LYS A 146 -7.51 9.47 -6.82
C LYS A 146 -8.48 8.62 -6.04
N THR A 147 -9.71 9.09 -5.89
CA THR A 147 -10.78 8.31 -5.27
C THR A 147 -11.89 8.06 -6.27
N ASP A 148 -12.50 6.88 -6.17
CA ASP A 148 -13.66 6.48 -6.97
C ASP A 148 -14.82 6.15 -6.02
N ALA A 149 -15.93 6.88 -6.15
CA ALA A 149 -17.10 6.73 -5.31
C ALA A 149 -18.10 5.66 -5.81
N THR A 150 -17.82 5.00 -6.94
CA THR A 150 -18.75 4.09 -7.63
C THR A 150 -18.40 2.62 -7.49
N THR A 151 -17.21 2.31 -6.98
CA THR A 151 -16.67 0.95 -6.86
C THR A 151 -16.22 0.65 -5.44
N PHE A 152 -16.22 -0.63 -5.07
CA PHE A 152 -15.58 -1.15 -3.85
C PHE A 152 -14.18 -1.71 -4.11
N ASN A 153 -13.78 -1.81 -5.38
CA ASN A 153 -12.45 -2.30 -5.78
C ASN A 153 -11.67 -1.17 -6.44
N GLY A 154 -10.63 -0.71 -5.75
CA GLY A 154 -9.62 0.21 -6.27
C GLY A 154 -8.55 -0.52 -7.07
N SER A 155 -7.68 0.25 -7.73
CA SER A 155 -6.63 -0.28 -8.59
C SER A 155 -5.36 0.55 -8.49
N VAL A 156 -4.23 -0.08 -8.79
CA VAL A 156 -2.97 0.62 -9.08
C VAL A 156 -2.82 0.63 -10.60
N GLN A 157 -2.81 1.81 -11.19
CA GLN A 157 -2.77 2.00 -12.63
C GLN A 157 -1.37 2.39 -13.07
N ASP A 158 -0.88 1.68 -14.09
CA ASP A 158 0.40 1.97 -14.72
C ASP A 158 0.43 3.38 -15.34
N PRO A 159 1.63 3.95 -15.51
CA PRO A 159 1.80 5.18 -16.26
C PRO A 159 1.20 5.04 -17.67
N ASN A 160 0.44 6.05 -18.07
CA ASN A 160 -0.20 6.09 -19.38
C ASN A 160 0.49 7.13 -20.28
N PRO A 161 0.22 7.16 -21.60
CA PRO A 161 0.88 8.09 -22.51
C PRO A 161 0.72 9.58 -22.15
N ASN A 162 -0.35 9.94 -21.44
CA ASN A 162 -0.60 11.31 -20.97
C ASN A 162 0.12 11.62 -19.65
N SER A 163 0.61 10.61 -18.94
CA SER A 163 1.34 10.72 -17.67
C SER A 163 2.36 9.58 -17.55
N PRO A 164 3.41 9.58 -18.41
CA PRO A 164 4.26 8.41 -18.65
C PRO A 164 5.16 8.01 -17.48
N ASN A 165 5.23 8.84 -16.43
CA ASN A 165 6.04 8.60 -15.24
C ASN A 165 5.20 8.59 -13.95
N VAL A 166 3.88 8.46 -14.06
CA VAL A 166 2.97 8.63 -12.92
C VAL A 166 2.18 7.36 -12.67
N LEU A 167 2.46 6.71 -11.54
CA LEU A 167 1.64 5.66 -10.97
C LEU A 167 0.39 6.28 -10.34
N THR A 168 -0.79 5.91 -10.83
CA THR A 168 -2.06 6.39 -10.26
C THR A 168 -2.66 5.33 -9.36
N VAL A 169 -2.78 5.64 -8.06
CA VAL A 169 -3.48 4.78 -7.11
C VAL A 169 -4.93 5.23 -7.05
N MET A 170 -5.82 4.43 -7.63
CA MET A 170 -7.26 4.62 -7.57
C MET A 170 -7.81 3.95 -6.31
N ILE A 171 -8.20 4.74 -5.32
CA ILE A 171 -8.74 4.26 -4.06
C ILE A 171 -10.27 4.19 -4.15
N ALA A 172 -10.84 3.00 -3.98
CA ALA A 172 -12.29 2.85 -3.83
C ALA A 172 -12.74 3.56 -2.55
N PHE A 173 -13.62 4.55 -2.68
CA PHE A 173 -14.21 5.26 -1.54
C PHE A 173 -15.69 5.58 -1.81
N PRO A 174 -16.55 4.56 -1.96
CA PRO A 174 -17.97 4.75 -2.16
C PRO A 174 -18.64 5.29 -0.90
N PRO A 175 -19.88 5.80 -0.98
CA PRO A 175 -20.69 6.07 0.19
C PRO A 175 -20.79 4.83 1.08
N CYS A 176 -20.70 5.00 2.39
CA CYS A 176 -20.88 3.90 3.34
C CYS A 176 -22.27 3.26 3.11
N PRO A 177 -22.34 1.94 2.84
CA PRO A 177 -23.62 1.27 2.71
C PRO A 177 -24.38 1.31 4.05
N GLN A 178 -25.70 1.14 3.99
CA GLN A 178 -26.48 0.87 5.18
C GLN A 178 -26.00 -0.44 5.81
N PHE A 179 -25.75 -0.46 7.13
CA PHE A 179 -25.32 -1.68 7.81
C PHE A 179 -26.45 -2.71 7.87
N SER A 180 -26.23 -3.85 7.24
CA SER A 180 -27.20 -4.95 7.20
C SER A 180 -26.50 -6.26 6.81
N ALA A 181 -27.17 -7.39 7.03
CA ALA A 181 -26.67 -8.70 6.59
C ALA A 181 -26.62 -8.84 5.06
N ALA A 182 -27.34 -8.01 4.30
CA ALA A 182 -27.31 -8.03 2.83
C ALA A 182 -26.12 -7.26 2.24
N THR A 183 -25.47 -6.41 3.03
CA THR A 183 -24.38 -5.53 2.61
C THR A 183 -23.14 -5.84 3.43
N VAL A 184 -22.90 -5.08 4.49
CA VAL A 184 -21.87 -5.28 5.50
C VAL A 184 -22.45 -4.93 6.86
N THR A 185 -22.20 -5.76 7.86
CA THR A 185 -22.59 -5.47 9.24
C THR A 185 -21.53 -4.63 9.93
N ARG A 186 -21.92 -3.91 10.99
CA ARG A 186 -20.96 -3.17 11.82
C ARG A 186 -19.91 -4.09 12.44
N GLU A 187 -20.30 -5.32 12.77
CA GLU A 187 -19.40 -6.34 13.33
C GLU A 187 -18.36 -6.78 12.29
N GLU A 188 -18.77 -7.13 11.07
CA GLU A 188 -17.85 -7.49 9.98
C GLU A 188 -16.85 -6.37 9.68
N LEU A 189 -17.33 -5.12 9.61
CA LEU A 189 -16.47 -3.96 9.38
C LEU A 189 -15.50 -3.73 10.55
N SER A 190 -15.96 -3.91 11.79
CA SER A 190 -15.10 -3.80 12.98
C SER A 190 -14.07 -4.91 13.05
N ASN A 191 -14.44 -6.14 12.70
CA ASN A 191 -13.55 -7.29 12.65
C ASN A 191 -12.46 -7.07 11.60
N TRP A 192 -12.81 -6.59 10.40
CA TRP A 192 -11.84 -6.25 9.37
C TRP A 192 -10.91 -5.09 9.79
N PHE A 193 -11.46 -4.04 10.38
CA PHE A 193 -10.66 -2.93 10.91
C PHE A 193 -9.64 -3.40 11.96
N LYS A 194 -10.01 -4.37 12.80
CA LYS A 194 -9.15 -4.95 13.85
C LYS A 194 -8.31 -6.13 13.37
N ASP A 195 -8.45 -6.54 12.12
CA ASP A 195 -7.69 -7.68 11.60
C ASP A 195 -6.20 -7.35 11.53
N ARG A 196 -5.39 -8.19 12.15
CA ARG A 196 -3.93 -8.08 12.25
C ARG A 196 -3.23 -9.27 11.60
N ASP A 197 -3.96 -10.17 10.97
CA ASP A 197 -3.37 -11.33 10.32
C ASP A 197 -2.53 -10.89 9.10
N SER A 198 -1.21 -11.14 9.14
CA SER A 198 -0.29 -10.80 8.05
C SER A 198 -0.50 -11.63 6.78
N SER A 199 -1.30 -12.70 6.86
CA SER A 199 -1.64 -13.56 5.72
C SER A 199 -2.94 -13.15 5.01
N ASN A 200 -3.78 -12.33 5.66
CA ASN A 200 -5.04 -11.84 5.08
C ASN A 200 -4.90 -10.40 4.60
N TYR A 201 -4.99 -10.18 3.29
CA TYR A 201 -4.82 -8.86 2.68
C TYR A 201 -6.12 -8.25 2.13
N THR A 202 -7.17 -9.06 1.97
CA THR A 202 -8.46 -8.66 1.40
C THR A 202 -9.58 -8.88 2.41
N PRO A 203 -10.56 -7.96 2.49
CA PRO A 203 -11.69 -8.14 3.37
C PRO A 203 -12.54 -9.35 2.94
N PRO A 204 -13.14 -10.09 3.89
CA PRO A 204 -14.02 -11.20 3.56
C PRO A 204 -15.35 -10.74 2.94
N ASN A 205 -15.79 -9.51 3.22
CA ASN A 205 -17.01 -8.93 2.69
C ASN A 205 -16.68 -7.98 1.52
N SER A 206 -17.26 -8.23 0.34
CA SER A 206 -17.02 -7.45 -0.89
C SER A 206 -17.55 -6.02 -0.85
N HIS A 207 -18.39 -5.67 0.13
CA HIS A 207 -18.86 -4.30 0.38
C HIS A 207 -17.91 -3.51 1.29
N ILE A 208 -16.75 -4.06 1.64
CA ILE A 208 -15.67 -3.32 2.28
C ILE A 208 -14.67 -2.91 1.19
N PRO A 209 -14.42 -1.60 0.99
CA PRO A 209 -13.55 -1.14 -0.07
C PRO A 209 -12.13 -1.66 0.11
N CYS A 210 -11.56 -2.21 -0.95
CA CYS A 210 -10.17 -2.65 -1.00
C CYS A 210 -9.52 -2.25 -2.31
N CYS A 211 -8.19 -2.28 -2.37
CA CYS A 211 -7.47 -2.11 -3.63
C CYS A 211 -6.83 -3.45 -4.00
N THR A 212 -7.06 -3.89 -5.23
CA THR A 212 -6.38 -5.06 -5.79
C THR A 212 -5.17 -4.59 -6.59
N PRO A 213 -3.97 -5.17 -6.38
CA PRO A 213 -2.88 -5.00 -7.33
C PRO A 213 -3.30 -5.60 -8.68
N CYS A 214 -3.10 -4.86 -9.77
CA CYS A 214 -3.35 -5.32 -11.13
C CYS A 214 -2.30 -6.35 -11.57
#